data_AF-A0AAX1D1M6-F1
#
_entry.id   AF-A0AAX1D1M6-F1
#
_cell.length_a   1.000
_cell.length_b   1.000
_cell.length_c   1.000
_cell.angle_alpha   90.00
_cell.angle_beta   90.00
_cell.angle_gamma   90.00
#
_symmetry.space_group_name_H-M   'P 1'
#
loop_
_entity.id
_entity.type
_entity.pdbx_description
1 polymer ?
#
loop_
_entity_poly.entity_id
_entity_poly.type
_entity_poly.pdbx_seq_one_letter_code
_entity_poly.pdbx_strand_id
1 'polypeptide(L)' 'MPQSQQQLDDLLERLIALTDQCDAADQRDSLARLSLLLIEAVDDAARVRAAVDEVLAARGEPAPLHIP' A
#
# COMPACT_ATOMS: atom_id res chain seq x y z
N MET A 1 -21.65 1.42 -13.96
CA MET A 1 -21.36 2.46 -12.94
C MET A 1 -19.86 2.70 -12.92
N PRO A 2 -19.36 3.78 -13.56
CA PRO A 2 -17.92 4.10 -13.63
C PRO A 2 -17.36 4.75 -12.35
N GLN A 3 -18.18 4.86 -11.29
CA GLN A 3 -17.85 5.51 -10.03
C GLN A 3 -16.66 4.85 -9.32
N SER A 4 -16.48 3.53 -9.48
CA SER A 4 -15.44 2.78 -8.77
C SER A 4 -14.02 3.08 -9.24
N GLN A 5 -13.80 3.33 -10.52
CA GLN A 5 -12.47 3.66 -11.05
C GLN A 5 -12.07 5.08 -10.69
N GLN A 6 -12.98 6.04 -10.86
CA GLN A 6 -12.70 7.44 -10.56
C GLN A 6 -12.44 7.66 -9.05
N GLN A 7 -13.21 6.97 -8.19
CA GLN A 7 -12.96 6.97 -6.75
C GLN A 7 -11.62 6.32 -6.37
N LEU A 8 -11.19 5.30 -7.12
CA LEU A 8 -9.90 4.66 -6.90
C LEU A 8 -8.76 5.58 -7.33
N ASP A 9 -8.89 6.27 -8.47
CA ASP A 9 -7.92 7.23 -8.97
C ASP A 9 -7.77 8.43 -8.02
N ASP A 10 -8.88 9.00 -7.54
CA ASP A 10 -8.88 10.09 -6.56
C ASP A 10 -8.21 9.68 -5.24
N LEU A 11 -8.45 8.44 -4.79
CA LEU A 11 -7.82 7.88 -3.60
C LEU A 11 -6.31 7.70 -3.82
N LEU A 12 -5.91 7.22 -5.00
CA LEU A 12 -4.52 7.01 -5.37
C LEU A 12 -3.77 8.35 -5.44
N GLU A 13 -4.34 9.36 -6.08
CA GLU A 13 -3.76 10.71 -6.18
C GLU A 13 -3.56 11.33 -4.80
N ARG A 14 -4.54 11.14 -3.90
CA ARG A 14 -4.46 11.64 -2.52
C ARG A 14 -3.41 10.90 -1.69
N LEU A 15 -3.25 9.58 -1.88
CA LEU A 15 -2.19 8.81 -1.23
C LEU A 15 -0.80 9.25 -1.71
N ILE A 16 -0.64 9.45 -3.01
CA ILE A 16 0.62 9.95 -3.60
C ILE A 16 0.97 11.30 -3.00
N ALA A 17 0.03 12.25 -2.98
CA ALA A 17 0.24 13.59 -2.43
C ALA A 17 0.63 13.57 -0.94
N LEU A 18 0.10 12.63 -0.16
CA LEU A 18 0.46 12.45 1.26
C LEU A 18 1.85 11.84 1.44
N THR A 19 2.26 10.94 0.54
CA THR A 19 3.58 10.32 0.59
C THR A 19 4.70 11.21 0.03
N ASP A 20 4.42 12.17 -0.85
CA ASP A 20 5.47 12.96 -1.53
C ASP A 20 6.15 14.03 -0.65
N GLN A 21 5.61 14.31 0.55
CA GLN A 21 6.08 15.42 1.41
C GLN A 21 6.61 15.00 2.79
N CYS A 22 6.51 13.72 3.17
CA CYS A 22 6.88 13.26 4.52
C CYS A 22 8.29 12.67 4.62
N ASP A 23 8.87 12.73 5.83
CA ASP A 23 10.07 11.99 6.18
C ASP A 23 9.89 10.48 5.89
N ALA A 24 10.97 9.80 5.53
CA ALA A 24 10.92 8.38 5.17
C ALA A 24 10.43 7.49 6.32
N ALA A 25 10.56 7.93 7.58
CA ALA A 25 9.98 7.25 8.73
C ALA A 25 8.44 7.38 8.76
N ASP A 26 7.92 8.59 8.55
CA ASP A 26 6.49 8.88 8.56
C ASP A 26 5.76 8.25 7.37
N GLN A 27 6.41 8.18 6.20
CA GLN A 27 5.90 7.45 5.04
C GLN A 27 5.75 5.96 5.34
N ARG A 28 6.74 5.33 5.98
CA ARG A 28 6.69 3.90 6.35
C ARG A 28 5.59 3.62 7.38
N ASP A 29 5.42 4.48 8.39
CA ASP A 29 4.34 4.34 9.37
C ASP A 29 2.95 4.47 8.72
N SER A 30 2.80 5.45 7.82
CA SER A 30 1.55 5.67 7.09
C SER A 30 1.19 4.48 6.18
N LEU A 31 2.17 3.91 5.47
CA LEU A 31 1.98 2.71 4.64
C LEU A 31 1.63 1.48 5.48
N ALA A 32 2.28 1.30 6.64
CA ALA A 32 1.97 0.21 7.56
C ALA A 32 0.52 0.30 8.07
N ARG A 33 0.08 1.49 8.48
CA ARG A 33 -1.32 1.73 8.91
C ARG A 33 -2.32 1.51 7.79
N LEU A 34 -2.03 1.97 6.57
CA LEU A 34 -2.90 1.77 5.41
C LEU A 34 -3.06 0.28 5.10
N SER A 35 -1.96 -0.48 5.17
CA SER A 35 -1.97 -1.93 4.93
C SER A 35 -2.84 -2.65 5.94
N LEU A 36 -2.76 -2.27 7.22
CA LEU A 36 -3.61 -2.83 8.28
C LEU A 36 -5.11 -2.54 8.02
N LEU A 37 -5.45 -1.31 7.64
CA LEU A 37 -6.83 -0.94 7.32
C LEU A 37 -7.36 -1.67 6.09
N LEU A 38 -6.52 -1.91 5.08
CA LEU A 38 -6.90 -2.70 3.90
C LEU A 38 -7.13 -4.17 4.24
N ILE A 39 -6.30 -4.75 5.11
CA ILE A 39 -6.50 -6.12 5.61
C ILE A 39 -7.84 -6.23 6.34
N GLU A 40 -8.14 -5.27 7.20
CA GLU A 40 -9.41 -5.24 7.95
C GLU A 40 -10.62 -5.05 7.03
N ALA A 41 -10.53 -4.15 6.04
CA ALA A 41 -11.62 -3.86 5.12
C ALA A 41 -11.90 -5.00 4.13
N VAL A 42 -10.88 -5.75 3.74
CA VAL A 42 -11.00 -6.89 2.81
C VAL A 42 -11.27 -8.20 3.56
N ASP A 43 -10.96 -8.25 4.87
CA ASP A 43 -11.01 -9.45 5.73
C ASP A 43 -10.21 -10.65 5.15
N ASP A 44 -9.19 -10.35 4.35
CA ASP A 44 -8.33 -11.33 3.69
C ASP A 44 -6.88 -10.85 3.71
N ALA A 45 -6.23 -11.09 4.85
CA ALA A 45 -4.85 -10.69 5.08
C ALA A 45 -3.87 -11.34 4.09
N ALA A 46 -4.14 -12.58 3.67
CA ALA A 46 -3.27 -13.32 2.76
C ALA A 46 -3.30 -12.71 1.36
N ARG A 47 -4.48 -12.33 0.88
CA ARG A 47 -4.65 -11.67 -0.42
C ARG A 47 -4.02 -10.28 -0.44
N VAL A 48 -4.18 -9.49 0.62
CA VAL A 48 -3.55 -8.17 0.71
C VAL A 48 -2.03 -8.29 0.76
N ARG A 49 -1.48 -9.24 1.54
CA ARG A 49 -0.04 -9.55 1.59
C ARG A 49 0.50 -9.89 0.20
N ALA A 50 -0.16 -10.81 -0.52
CA ALA A 50 0.27 -11.23 -1.85
C ALA A 50 0.27 -10.07 -2.86
N ALA A 51 -0.74 -9.19 -2.81
CA ALA A 51 -0.80 -8.02 -3.68
C ALA A 51 0.32 -7.01 -3.38
N VAL A 52 0.66 -6.81 -2.10
CA VAL A 52 1.80 -5.96 -1.71
C VAL A 52 3.12 -6.57 -2.18
N ASP A 53 3.32 -7.87 -1.97
CA ASP A 53 4.53 -8.59 -2.38
C ASP A 53 4.71 -8.55 -3.92
N GLU A 54 3.64 -8.69 -4.70
CA GLU A 54 3.66 -8.58 -6.15
C GLU A 54 4.10 -7.18 -6.62
N VAL A 55 3.58 -6.13 -5.99
CA VAL A 55 3.94 -4.73 -6.30
C VAL A 55 5.41 -4.43 -5.95
N LEU A 56 5.90 -4.94 -4.82
CA LEU A 56 7.30 -4.80 -4.42
C LEU A 56 8.24 -5.57 -5.35
N ALA A 57 7.87 -6.80 -5.74
CA ALA A 57 8.62 -7.60 -6.70
C ALA A 57 8.69 -6.93 -8.08
N ALA A 58 7.60 -6.30 -8.53
CA ALA A 58 7.55 -5.57 -9.81
C ALA A 58 8.45 -4.33 -9.84
N ARG A 59 8.78 -3.75 -8.68
CA ARG A 59 9.72 -2.60 -8.57
C ARG A 59 11.20 -2.99 -8.59
N GLY A 60 11.51 -4.29 -8.57
CA GLY A 60 12.90 -4.76 -8.57
C GLY A 60 13.65 -4.47 -7.27
N GLU A 61 12.94 -4.19 -6.17
CA GLU A 61 13.57 -4.10 -4.85
C GLU A 61 13.85 -5.51 -4.32
N PRO A 62 15.07 -5.78 -3.81
CA PRO A 62 15.39 -7.07 -3.23
C PRO A 62 14.47 -7.33 -2.03
N ALA A 63 13.87 -8.52 -2.00
CA ALA A 63 12.94 -8.97 -0.97
C ALA A 63 13.42 -8.57 0.44
N PRO A 64 12.53 -8.07 1.32
CA PRO A 64 12.93 -7.64 2.65
C PRO A 64 13.63 -8.79 3.37
N LEU A 65 14.83 -8.48 3.86
CA LEU A 65 15.68 -9.39 4.62
C LEU A 65 14.85 -10.13 5.67
N HIS A 66 14.81 -11.45 5.52
CA HIS A 66 14.32 -12.39 6.51
C HIS A 66 15.18 -12.20 7.78
N ILE A 67 14.65 -11.54 8.81
CA ILE A 67 15.28 -11.54 10.14
C ILE A 67 14.69 -12.75 10.89
N PRO A 68 15.54 -13.69 11.36
CA PRO A 68 15.11 -14.93 12.02
C PRO A 68 14.44 -14.72 13.38
#